data_AF-A0A2A3XVG0-F1
#
_entry.id   AF-A0A2A3XVG0-F1
#
_cell.length_a   1.000
_cell.length_b   1.000
_cell.length_c   1.000
_cell.angle_alpha   90.00
_cell.angle_beta   90.00
_cell.angle_gamma   90.00
#
_symmetry.space_group_name_H-M   'P 1'
#
loop_
_entity.id
_entity.type
_entity.pdbx_description
1 polymer ?
#
loop_
_entity_poly.entity_id
_entity_poly.type
_entity_poly.pdbx_seq_one_letter_code
_entity_poly.pdbx_strand_id
1 'polypeptide(L)' 'MDEDQVAALTGLRDLIAEVIQDMKDNDEEIPVPFSVRKYSGSIRVRVSPEKHRDLTIAAADQGVSLNRYLTERLASC' A
#
# COMPACT_ATOMS: atom_id res chain seq x y z
N MET A 1 -27.17 -15.54 -12.29
CA MET A 1 -26.05 -14.56 -12.21
C MET A 1 -25.50 -14.47 -10.79
N ASP A 2 -26.31 -14.65 -9.72
CA ASP A 2 -25.80 -14.68 -8.34
C ASP A 2 -25.14 -16.00 -7.91
N GLU A 3 -25.55 -17.15 -8.47
CA GLU A 3 -24.96 -18.47 -8.15
C GLU A 3 -23.47 -18.54 -8.51
N ASP A 4 -23.07 -17.95 -9.64
CA ASP A 4 -21.68 -17.98 -10.12
C ASP A 4 -20.74 -17.17 -9.21
N GLN A 5 -21.22 -16.05 -8.65
CA GLN A 5 -20.42 -15.21 -7.76
C GLN A 5 -20.19 -15.89 -6.40
N VAL A 6 -21.23 -16.53 -5.85
CA VAL A 6 -21.12 -17.26 -4.57
C VAL A 6 -20.21 -18.47 -4.71
N ALA A 7 -20.34 -19.22 -5.80
CA ALA A 7 -19.46 -20.34 -6.12
C ALA A 7 -17.99 -19.89 -6.27
N ALA A 8 -17.74 -18.80 -7.01
CA ALA A 8 -16.40 -18.25 -7.18
C ALA A 8 -15.77 -17.79 -5.86
N LEU A 9 -16.53 -17.14 -4.98
CA LEU A 9 -16.05 -16.72 -3.66
C LEU A 9 -15.75 -17.90 -2.74
N THR A 10 -16.52 -18.98 -2.84
CA THR A 10 -16.32 -20.20 -2.05
C THR A 10 -15.04 -20.90 -2.52
N GLY A 11 -14.88 -21.12 -3.83
CA GLY A 11 -13.67 -21.72 -4.39
C GLY A 11 -12.40 -20.92 -4.09
N LEU A 12 -12.46 -19.58 -4.11
CA LEU A 12 -11.34 -18.74 -3.70
C LEU A 12 -10.94 -18.95 -2.22
N ARG A 13 -11.93 -19.11 -1.33
CA ARG A 13 -11.67 -19.36 0.09
C ARG A 13 -11.01 -20.71 0.32
N ASP A 14 -11.48 -21.73 -0.37
CA ASP A 14 -10.93 -23.08 -0.29
C ASP A 14 -9.47 -23.08 -0.79
N LEU A 15 -9.20 -22.44 -1.93
CA LEU A 15 -7.84 -22.27 -2.46
C LEU A 15 -6.91 -21.54 -1.48
N ILE A 16 -7.38 -20.45 -0.87
CA ILE A 16 -6.59 -19.72 0.14
C ILE A 16 -6.28 -20.62 1.35
N ALA A 17 -7.23 -21.46 1.78
CA ALA A 17 -7.03 -22.38 2.89
C ALA A 17 -5.99 -23.45 2.55
N GLU A 18 -6.04 -24.01 1.34
CA GLU A 18 -5.05 -24.98 0.84
C GLU A 18 -3.64 -24.37 0.82
N VAL A 19 -3.48 -23.18 0.22
CA VAL A 19 -2.19 -22.48 0.16
C VAL A 19 -1.64 -22.20 1.56
N ILE A 20 -2.48 -21.80 2.51
CA ILE A 20 -2.03 -21.56 3.89
C ILE A 20 -1.57 -22.86 4.57
N GLN A 21 -2.19 -24.01 4.29
CA GLN A 21 -1.72 -25.29 4.82
C GLN A 21 -0.38 -25.68 4.21
N ASP A 22 -0.24 -25.56 2.90
CA ASP A 22 1.01 -25.83 2.18
C ASP A 22 2.17 -24.97 2.72
N MET A 23 1.92 -23.67 2.96
CA MET A 23 2.91 -22.77 3.56
C MET A 23 3.29 -23.18 4.99
N LYS A 24 2.35 -23.68 5.80
CA LYS A 24 2.65 -24.18 7.15
C LYS A 24 3.49 -25.45 7.11
N ASP A 25 3.19 -26.35 6.19
CA ASP A 25 3.90 -27.62 6.04
C ASP A 25 5.34 -27.41 5.54
N ASN A 26 5.57 -26.34 4.78
CA ASN A 26 6.90 -25.92 4.30
C ASN A 26 7.64 -24.95 5.25
N ASP A 27 7.10 -24.66 6.44
CA ASP A 27 7.66 -23.70 7.41
C ASP A 27 7.87 -22.28 6.80
N GLU A 28 6.99 -21.88 5.89
CA GLU A 28 7.01 -20.58 5.22
C GLU A 28 6.26 -19.51 6.04
N GLU A 29 6.73 -18.26 5.95
CA GLU A 29 6.09 -17.13 6.65
C GLU A 29 4.79 -16.70 5.96
N ILE A 30 3.65 -16.91 6.62
CA ILE A 30 2.35 -16.50 6.11
C ILE A 30 2.25 -14.96 6.12
N PRO A 31 1.95 -14.30 4.97
CA PRO A 31 1.88 -12.86 4.91
C PRO A 31 0.71 -12.31 5.71
N VAL A 32 0.96 -11.24 6.45
CA VAL A 32 -0.09 -10.54 7.21
C VAL A 32 -1.04 -9.82 6.24
N PRO A 33 -2.38 -10.00 6.38
CA PRO A 33 -3.37 -9.36 5.51
C PRO A 33 -3.21 -7.84 5.50
N PHE A 34 -3.37 -7.22 4.33
CA PHE A 34 -3.25 -5.76 4.20
C PHE A 34 -4.26 -5.01 5.06
N SER A 35 -5.47 -5.56 5.24
CA SER A 35 -6.55 -4.93 6.01
C SER A 35 -6.24 -4.75 7.50
N VAL A 36 -5.33 -5.57 8.07
CA VAL A 36 -4.93 -5.44 9.48
C VAL A 36 -3.65 -4.62 9.66
N ARG A 37 -3.01 -4.17 8.57
CA ARG A 37 -1.80 -3.36 8.65
C ARG A 37 -2.18 -1.95 9.12
N LYS A 38 -1.58 -1.52 10.24
CA LYS A 38 -1.67 -0.13 10.70
C LYS A 38 -0.66 0.72 9.93
N TYR A 39 -1.14 1.64 9.11
CA TYR A 39 -0.29 2.60 8.43
C TYR A 39 -0.12 3.85 9.29
N SER A 40 1.13 4.23 9.57
CA SER A 40 1.45 5.38 10.45
C SER A 40 1.15 6.75 9.82
N GLY A 41 0.77 6.78 8.53
CA GLY A 41 0.63 8.01 7.75
C GLY A 41 1.95 8.73 7.44
N SER A 42 3.09 8.20 7.92
CA SER A 42 4.41 8.76 7.71
C SER A 42 5.17 7.97 6.65
N ILE A 43 5.56 8.65 5.57
CA ILE A 43 6.38 8.08 4.50
C ILE A 43 7.72 8.80 4.51
N ARG A 44 8.81 8.05 4.70
CA ARG A 44 10.17 8.59 4.61
C ARG A 44 10.76 8.32 3.23
N VAL A 45 10.88 9.36 2.42
CA VAL A 45 11.46 9.28 1.07
C VAL A 45 12.88 9.81 1.09
N ARG A 46 13.81 9.07 0.49
CA ARG A 46 15.16 9.58 0.22
C ARG A 46 15.16 10.30 -1.12
N VAL A 47 15.67 11.51 -1.15
CA VAL A 47 15.81 12.35 -2.35
C VAL A 47 17.19 12.99 -2.38
N SER A 48 17.69 13.34 -3.56
CA SER A 48 18.92 14.12 -3.67
C SER A 48 18.73 15.54 -3.12
N PRO A 49 19.79 16.21 -2.66
CA PRO A 49 19.70 17.58 -2.14
C PRO A 49 19.11 18.57 -3.15
N GLU A 50 19.42 18.41 -4.43
CA GLU A 50 18.89 19.23 -5.52
C GLU A 50 17.37 19.09 -5.64
N LYS A 51 16.86 17.85 -5.66
CA LYS A 51 15.42 17.61 -5.70
C LYS A 51 14.72 18.10 -4.45
N HIS A 52 15.33 17.94 -3.27
CA HIS A 52 14.78 18.51 -2.04
C HIS A 52 14.65 20.04 -2.13
N ARG A 53 15.67 20.73 -2.67
CA ARG A 53 15.64 22.18 -2.90
C ARG A 53 14.52 22.57 -3.84
N ASP A 54 14.42 21.92 -4.99
CA ASP A 54 13.40 22.26 -6.00
C ASP A 54 11.98 22.06 -5.46
N LEU A 55 11.74 20.97 -4.73
CA LEU A 55 10.45 20.69 -4.08
C LEU A 55 10.13 21.72 -2.99
N THR A 56 11.14 22.15 -2.23
CA THR A 56 10.96 23.17 -1.17
C THR A 56 10.60 24.52 -1.77
N ILE A 57 11.26 24.92 -2.86
CA ILE A 57 10.95 26.16 -3.58
C ILE A 57 9.52 26.10 -4.13
N ALA A 58 9.14 24.99 -4.77
CA ALA A 58 7.80 24.85 -5.34
C ALA A 58 6.70 24.85 -4.26
N ALA A 59 6.94 24.25 -3.10
CA ALA A 59 6.02 24.30 -1.97
C ALA A 59 5.87 25.74 -1.42
N ALA A 60 6.99 26.47 -1.32
CA ALA A 60 7.00 27.86 -0.87
C ALA A 60 6.25 28.79 -1.83
N ASP A 61 6.39 28.58 -3.15
CA ASP A 61 5.68 29.35 -4.19
C ASP A 61 4.15 29.20 -4.06
N GLN A 62 3.68 28.03 -3.65
CA GLN A 62 2.26 27.76 -3.39
C GLN A 62 1.82 28.11 -1.96
N GLY A 63 2.74 28.60 -1.11
CA GLY A 63 2.44 28.95 0.29
C GLY A 63 2.07 27.76 1.16
N VAL A 64 2.47 26.54 0.80
CA VAL A 64 2.14 25.31 1.53
C VAL A 64 3.40 24.66 2.12
N SER A 65 3.20 23.82 3.14
CA SER A 65 4.30 22.99 3.65
C SER A 65 4.77 21.98 2.59
N LEU A 66 6.05 21.61 2.64
CA LEU A 66 6.63 20.60 1.78
C LEU A 66 5.86 19.27 1.84
N ASN A 67 5.45 18.84 3.04
CA ASN A 67 4.66 17.62 3.20
C ASN A 67 3.31 17.71 2.46
N ARG A 68 2.61 18.84 2.58
CA ARG A 68 1.33 19.06 1.89
C ARG A 68 1.49 19.07 0.37
N TYR A 69 2.49 19.78 -0.12
CA TYR A 69 2.82 19.81 -1.55
C TYR A 69 3.10 18.40 -2.10
N LEU A 70 3.84 17.59 -1.35
CA LEU A 70 4.13 16.21 -1.72
C LEU A 70 2.89 15.32 -1.65
N THR A 71 2.06 15.44 -0.61
CA THR A 71 0.81 14.67 -0.49
C THR A 71 -0.13 14.96 -1.65
N GLU A 72 -0.30 16.22 -2.05
CA GLU A 72 -1.14 16.60 -3.19
C GLU A 72 -0.60 16.02 -4.51
N ARG A 73 0.73 16.06 -4.72
CA ARG A 73 1.39 15.45 -5.88
C ARG A 73 1.29 13.92 -5.90
N LEU A 74 1.44 13.26 -4.76
CA LEU A 74 1.34 11.80 -4.64
C LEU A 74 -0.11 11.30 -4.78
N ALA A 75 -1.10 12.08 -4.31
CA ALA A 75 -2.52 11.74 -4.45
C ALA A 75 -3.07 11.98 -5.86
N SER A 76 -2.39 12.81 -6.67
CA SER A 76 -2.73 13.02 -8.08
C SER A 76 -2.19 11.96 -9.04
N CYS A 77 -1.50 10.94 -8.53
CA CYS A 77 -1.03 9.78 -9.29
C CYS A 77 -2.07 8.67 -9.37
#